data_AF-A0A817X853-F1
#
_entry.id   AF-A0A817X853-F1
#
_cell.length_a   1.000
_cell.length_b   1.000
_cell.length_c   1.000
_cell.angle_alpha   90.00
_cell.angle_beta   90.00
_cell.angle_gamma   90.00
#
_symmetry.space_group_name_H-M   'P 1'
#
loop_
_entity.id
_entity.type
_entity.pdbx_description
1 polymer ?
#
loop_
_entity_poly.entity_id
_entity_poly.type
_entity_poly.pdbx_seq_one_letter_code
_entity_poly.pdbx_strand_id
1 'polypeptide(L)'
;KNIETLAFSHLFPDGKGSCDEERITKLNGKEYCKARLFSADLRFASDASYIFYLQYLGNLKQAFSGSNIALRKMLPLTASQSNDENQLKFLFKNDIIYRYLQSVHGSPQFWYERLKDLFSMNRQLDIPTLFITLSCANMRWKEFLDVMARVNEQEVK
;
A
#
# COMPACT_ATOMS: atom_id res chain seq x y z
N LYS A 1 19.42 -14.60 2.50
CA LYS A 1 20.48 -13.57 2.49
C LYS A 1 20.78 -13.24 1.02
N ASN A 2 20.66 -11.97 0.61
CA ASN A 2 20.99 -11.47 -0.74
C ASN A 2 20.02 -11.85 -1.88
N ILE A 3 18.75 -12.12 -1.58
CA ILE A 3 17.75 -12.40 -2.61
C ILE A 3 17.52 -11.18 -3.51
N GLU A 4 17.57 -9.99 -2.91
CA GLU A 4 17.36 -8.71 -3.60
C GLU A 4 18.43 -8.43 -4.66
N THR A 5 19.71 -8.62 -4.32
CA THR A 5 20.82 -8.37 -5.25
C THR A 5 20.90 -9.39 -6.37
N LEU A 6 20.47 -10.64 -6.12
CA LEU A 6 20.37 -11.68 -7.14
C LEU A 6 19.19 -11.47 -8.09
N ALA A 7 18.04 -11.03 -7.58
CA ALA A 7 16.84 -10.81 -8.38
C ALA A 7 16.93 -9.55 -9.26
N PHE A 8 17.65 -8.53 -8.82
CA PHE A 8 17.77 -7.24 -9.51
C PHE A 8 19.24 -6.89 -9.80
N SER A 9 19.92 -7.76 -10.55
CA SER A 9 21.34 -7.58 -10.89
C SER A 9 21.63 -6.28 -11.65
N HIS A 10 20.65 -5.77 -12.43
CA HIS A 10 20.76 -4.47 -13.12
C HIS A 10 20.73 -3.26 -12.18
N LEU A 11 20.10 -3.39 -11.02
CA LEU A 11 20.09 -2.35 -9.97
C LEU A 11 21.28 -2.47 -9.02
N PHE A 12 21.84 -3.68 -8.91
CA PHE A 12 22.96 -4.01 -8.02
C PHE A 12 24.13 -4.61 -8.80
N PRO A 13 24.81 -3.84 -9.68
CA PRO A 13 25.91 -4.35 -10.50
C PRO A 13 27.10 -4.86 -9.66
N ASP A 14 27.35 -4.23 -8.50
CA ASP A 14 28.40 -4.67 -7.57
C ASP A 14 27.95 -5.78 -6.60
N GLY A 15 26.66 -6.15 -6.63
CA GLY A 15 26.05 -7.10 -5.70
C GLY A 15 26.02 -6.65 -4.23
N LYS A 16 26.29 -5.36 -3.98
CA LYS A 16 26.37 -4.72 -2.66
C LYS A 16 25.20 -3.77 -2.41
N GLY A 17 24.92 -3.48 -1.15
CA GLY A 17 23.87 -2.60 -0.69
C GLY A 17 22.55 -3.29 -0.34
N SER A 18 22.49 -4.62 -0.28
CA SER A 18 21.29 -5.38 0.08
C SER A 18 20.72 -4.97 1.45
N CYS A 19 19.41 -5.14 1.68
CA CYS A 19 18.82 -4.94 3.01
C CYS A 19 19.55 -5.75 4.12
N ASP A 20 20.05 -6.94 3.79
CA ASP A 20 20.67 -7.89 4.74
C ASP A 20 22.15 -7.59 5.08
N GLU A 21 22.77 -6.60 4.44
CA GLU A 21 24.17 -6.28 4.67
C GLU A 21 24.43 -5.58 6.00
N GLU A 22 25.58 -5.90 6.61
CA GLU A 22 26.06 -5.26 7.82
C GLU A 22 26.44 -3.81 7.54
N ARG A 23 25.91 -2.90 8.36
CA ARG A 23 26.11 -1.46 8.25
C ARG A 23 26.53 -0.93 9.61
N ILE A 24 27.29 0.17 9.59
CA ILE A 24 27.69 0.91 10.79
C ILE A 24 26.45 1.35 11.58
N THR A 25 25.44 1.86 10.87
CA THR A 25 24.13 2.19 11.43
C THR A 25 23.09 1.15 11.00
N LYS A 26 22.41 0.58 11.99
CA LYS A 26 21.34 -0.39 11.75
C LYS A 26 20.12 0.33 11.18
N LEU A 27 19.73 -0.02 9.95
CA LEU A 27 18.52 0.49 9.31
C LEU A 27 17.32 -0.41 9.63
N ASN A 28 16.19 0.21 9.96
CA ASN A 28 14.91 -0.49 9.94
C ASN A 28 14.48 -0.76 8.50
N GLY A 29 13.70 -1.82 8.25
CA GLY A 29 13.23 -2.16 6.91
C GLY A 29 12.44 -1.03 6.23
N LYS A 30 11.68 -0.24 7.00
CA LYS A 30 10.99 0.94 6.48
C LYS A 30 11.95 2.07 6.07
N GLU A 31 13.02 2.27 6.86
CA GLU A 31 14.04 3.27 6.56
C GLU A 31 14.85 2.85 5.33
N TYR A 32 15.13 1.56 5.18
CA TYR A 32 15.71 0.99 3.97
C TYR A 32 14.86 1.29 2.73
N CYS A 33 13.56 0.95 2.75
CA CYS A 33 12.68 1.24 1.62
C CYS A 33 12.59 2.75 1.32
N LYS A 34 12.52 3.60 2.36
CA LYS A 34 12.53 5.06 2.17
C LYS A 34 13.84 5.54 1.54
N ALA A 35 14.98 5.08 2.03
CA ALA A 35 16.27 5.46 1.49
C ALA A 35 16.41 5.02 0.02
N ARG A 36 15.85 3.88 -0.37
CA ARG A 36 15.86 3.38 -1.76
C ARG A 36 14.90 4.13 -2.68
N LEU A 37 13.72 4.48 -2.20
CA LEU A 37 12.69 5.15 -3.02
C LEU A 37 12.90 6.67 -3.11
N PHE A 38 13.51 7.27 -2.10
CA PHE A 38 13.69 8.72 -1.99
C PHE A 38 15.16 9.15 -2.00
N SER A 39 16.08 8.28 -2.42
CA SER A 39 17.46 8.69 -2.68
C SER A 39 17.54 9.68 -3.85
N ALA A 40 18.62 10.47 -3.88
CA ALA A 40 18.98 11.26 -5.06
C ALA A 40 19.17 10.38 -6.30
N ASP A 41 19.63 9.14 -6.12
CA ASP A 41 19.63 8.13 -7.18
C ASP A 41 18.20 7.60 -7.42
N LEU A 42 17.71 7.81 -8.64
CA LEU A 42 16.35 7.46 -9.07
C LEU A 42 16.27 6.05 -9.67
N ARG A 43 17.38 5.32 -9.84
CA ARG A 43 17.38 3.98 -10.48
C ARG A 43 16.37 3.02 -9.84
N PHE A 44 16.34 3.01 -8.52
CA PHE A 44 15.43 2.16 -7.72
C PHE A 44 13.97 2.66 -7.77
N ALA A 45 13.77 3.97 -7.81
CA ALA A 45 12.43 4.57 -7.89
C ALA A 45 11.83 4.49 -9.30
N SER A 46 12.66 4.38 -10.33
CA SER A 46 12.22 4.27 -11.72
C SER A 46 11.81 2.85 -12.11
N ASP A 47 12.32 1.83 -11.43
CA ASP A 47 11.99 0.43 -11.73
C ASP A 47 10.70 -0.01 -11.01
N ALA A 48 9.62 -0.14 -11.78
CA ALA A 48 8.34 -0.60 -11.27
C ALA A 48 8.41 -2.01 -10.65
N SER A 49 9.21 -2.91 -11.22
CA SER A 49 9.37 -4.28 -10.71
C SER A 49 9.96 -4.27 -9.31
N TYR A 50 10.93 -3.39 -9.08
CA TYR A 50 11.56 -3.22 -7.77
C TYR A 50 10.61 -2.58 -6.75
N ILE A 51 9.81 -1.59 -7.16
CA ILE A 51 8.78 -0.99 -6.29
C ILE A 51 7.78 -2.05 -5.83
N PHE A 52 7.27 -2.89 -6.75
CA PHE A 52 6.33 -3.96 -6.39
C PHE A 52 6.97 -5.02 -5.50
N TYR A 53 8.24 -5.33 -5.70
CA TYR A 53 8.99 -6.20 -4.80
C TYR A 53 9.07 -5.63 -3.38
N LEU A 54 9.42 -4.35 -3.22
CA LEU A 54 9.45 -3.70 -1.90
C LEU A 54 8.05 -3.66 -1.25
N GLN A 55 7.01 -3.39 -2.04
CA GLN A 55 5.63 -3.42 -1.57
C GLN A 55 5.23 -4.82 -1.07
N TYR A 56 5.59 -5.86 -1.83
CA TYR A 56 5.34 -7.25 -1.46
C TYR A 56 6.03 -7.62 -0.14
N LEU A 57 7.31 -7.27 0.02
CA LEU A 57 8.03 -7.49 1.28
C LEU A 57 7.37 -6.77 2.47
N GLY A 58 6.89 -5.55 2.26
CA GLY A 58 6.14 -4.79 3.26
C GLY A 58 4.85 -5.50 3.67
N ASN A 59 4.05 -5.91 2.69
CA ASN A 59 2.80 -6.64 2.89
C ASN A 59 3.03 -7.96 3.62
N LEU A 60 4.08 -8.71 3.27
CA LEU A 60 4.43 -9.95 3.95
C LEU A 60 4.78 -9.72 5.42
N LYS A 61 5.67 -8.76 5.72
CA LYS A 61 6.04 -8.43 7.11
C LYS A 61 4.81 -8.06 7.94
N GLN A 62 3.89 -7.30 7.35
CA GLN A 62 2.65 -6.89 7.99
C GLN A 62 1.70 -8.07 8.23
N ALA A 63 1.56 -8.98 7.25
CA ALA A 63 0.77 -10.19 7.39
C ALA A 63 1.31 -11.09 8.51
N PHE A 64 2.62 -11.37 8.53
CA PHE A 64 3.25 -12.17 9.58
C PHE A 64 3.14 -11.51 10.95
N SER A 65 3.33 -10.19 11.02
CA SER A 65 3.15 -9.45 12.28
C SER A 65 1.71 -9.57 12.79
N GLY A 66 0.71 -9.42 11.91
CA GLY A 66 -0.70 -9.60 12.25
C GLY A 66 -1.00 -11.01 12.76
N SER A 67 -0.52 -12.04 12.06
CA SER A 67 -0.67 -13.44 12.46
C SER A 67 -0.01 -13.73 13.81
N ASN A 68 1.20 -13.23 14.06
CA ASN A 68 1.88 -13.41 15.35
C ASN A 68 1.14 -12.73 16.50
N ILE A 69 0.53 -11.57 16.27
CA ILE A 69 -0.32 -10.91 17.27
C ILE A 69 -1.57 -11.75 17.55
N ALA A 70 -2.22 -12.29 16.50
CA ALA A 70 -3.38 -13.15 16.63
C ALA A 70 -3.07 -14.39 17.47
N LEU A 71 -1.96 -15.07 17.16
CA LEU A 71 -1.51 -16.26 17.87
C LEU A 71 -1.24 -15.97 19.34
N ARG A 72 -0.49 -14.91 19.66
CA ARG A 72 -0.20 -14.53 21.06
C ARG A 72 -1.44 -14.17 21.88
N LYS A 73 -2.50 -13.67 21.25
CA LYS A 73 -3.74 -13.32 21.94
C LYS A 73 -4.66 -14.50 22.19
N MET A 74 -4.53 -15.56 21.39
CA MET A 74 -5.46 -16.69 21.39
C MET A 74 -4.88 -17.95 22.01
N LEU A 75 -3.56 -18.10 21.97
CA LEU A 75 -2.85 -19.23 22.56
C LEU A 75 -2.20 -18.79 23.88
N PRO A 76 -2.30 -19.60 24.95
CA PRO A 76 -1.46 -19.40 26.13
C PRO A 76 0.01 -19.40 25.73
N LEU A 77 0.82 -18.57 26.39
CA LEU A 77 2.23 -18.29 26.05
C LEU A 77 3.19 -19.50 26.11
N THR A 78 2.69 -20.73 26.33
CA THR A 78 3.49 -21.94 26.40
C THR A 78 3.80 -22.45 24.99
N ALA A 79 5.07 -22.43 24.61
CA ALA A 79 5.55 -22.86 23.28
C ALA A 79 5.11 -24.28 22.88
N SER A 80 4.79 -25.16 23.84
CA SER A 80 4.28 -26.51 23.57
C SER A 80 2.89 -26.54 22.95
N GLN A 81 2.01 -25.58 23.28
CA GLN A 81 0.63 -25.52 22.76
C GLN A 81 0.56 -24.79 21.40
N SER A 82 1.61 -24.05 21.02
CA SER A 82 1.66 -23.32 19.76
C SER A 82 1.75 -24.23 18.52
N ASN A 83 2.16 -25.49 18.69
CA ASN A 83 2.30 -26.46 17.59
C ASN A 83 1.07 -27.37 17.44
N ASP A 84 0.02 -27.18 18.23
CA ASP A 84 -1.19 -27.98 18.13
C ASP A 84 -1.97 -27.61 16.86
N GLU A 85 -1.88 -28.47 15.85
CA GLU A 85 -2.54 -28.29 14.54
C GLU A 85 -4.06 -28.12 14.68
N ASN A 86 -4.67 -28.76 15.69
CA ASN A 86 -6.10 -28.66 15.98
C ASN A 86 -6.49 -27.25 16.45
N GLN A 87 -5.66 -26.61 17.27
CA GLN A 87 -5.91 -25.24 17.73
C GLN A 87 -5.73 -24.25 16.58
N LEU A 88 -4.70 -24.43 15.74
CA LEU A 88 -4.53 -23.62 14.52
C LEU A 88 -5.73 -23.73 13.58
N LYS A 89 -6.21 -24.95 13.31
CA LYS A 89 -7.41 -25.17 12.48
C LYS A 89 -8.64 -24.49 13.06
N PHE A 90 -8.82 -24.51 14.39
CA PHE A 90 -9.89 -23.78 15.07
C PHE A 90 -9.76 -22.26 14.88
N LEU A 91 -8.56 -21.70 14.98
CA LEU A 91 -8.31 -20.27 14.78
C LEU A 91 -8.57 -19.82 13.34
N PHE A 92 -8.22 -20.65 12.35
CA PHE A 92 -8.55 -20.40 10.95
C PHE A 92 -10.05 -20.50 10.68
N LYS A 93 -10.74 -21.50 11.26
CA LYS A 93 -12.18 -21.69 11.07
C LYS A 93 -13.04 -20.54 11.62
N ASN A 94 -12.56 -19.87 12.67
CA ASN A 94 -13.27 -18.75 13.29
C ASN A 94 -12.87 -17.38 12.73
N ASP A 95 -12.10 -17.33 11.65
CA ASP A 95 -11.59 -16.12 11.00
C ASP A 95 -10.83 -15.13 11.91
N ILE A 96 -10.37 -15.63 13.07
CA ILE A 96 -9.72 -14.81 14.10
C ILE A 96 -8.40 -14.25 13.60
N ILE A 97 -7.65 -15.05 12.83
CA ILE A 97 -6.37 -14.66 12.25
C ILE A 97 -6.59 -13.61 11.15
N TYR A 98 -7.61 -13.80 10.30
CA TYR A 98 -7.91 -12.88 9.21
C TYR A 98 -8.30 -11.49 9.70
N ARG A 99 -8.89 -11.37 10.90
CA ARG A 99 -9.15 -10.07 11.54
C ARG A 99 -7.91 -9.19 11.68
N TYR A 100 -6.72 -9.78 11.87
CA TYR A 100 -5.48 -9.01 12.01
C TYR A 100 -4.83 -8.63 10.67
N LEU A 101 -5.41 -9.08 9.54
CA LEU A 101 -4.97 -8.71 8.20
C LEU A 101 -5.61 -7.42 7.67
N GLN A 102 -6.44 -6.73 8.47
CA GLN A 102 -7.00 -5.40 8.17
C GLN A 102 -5.96 -4.42 7.62
N SER A 103 -4.74 -4.50 8.14
CA SER A 103 -3.68 -3.58 7.80
C SER A 103 -3.03 -3.88 6.43
N VAL A 104 -3.24 -5.08 5.87
CA VAL A 104 -2.77 -5.47 4.53
C VAL A 104 -3.79 -5.06 3.48
N HIS A 105 -3.40 -4.15 2.61
CA HIS A 105 -4.23 -3.66 1.51
C HIS A 105 -4.64 -4.78 0.56
N GLY A 106 -5.91 -4.76 0.12
CA GLY A 106 -6.45 -5.76 -0.80
C GLY A 106 -6.90 -7.07 -0.14
N SER A 107 -6.66 -7.25 1.17
CA SER A 107 -7.21 -8.40 1.89
C SER A 107 -8.74 -8.31 2.00
N PRO A 108 -9.47 -9.45 2.08
CA PRO A 108 -10.91 -9.43 2.29
C PRO A 108 -11.32 -8.63 3.54
N GLN A 109 -10.51 -8.74 4.60
CA GLN A 109 -10.75 -8.04 5.86
C GLN A 109 -10.56 -6.52 5.74
N PHE A 110 -9.57 -6.07 4.96
CA PHE A 110 -9.39 -4.64 4.64
C PHE A 110 -10.65 -4.07 3.97
N TRP A 111 -11.21 -4.77 2.98
CA TRP A 111 -12.44 -4.34 2.30
C TRP A 111 -13.66 -4.35 3.21
N TYR A 112 -13.78 -5.36 4.07
CA TYR A 112 -14.87 -5.46 5.03
C TYR A 112 -14.88 -4.29 6.02
N GLU A 113 -13.71 -3.83 6.47
CA GLU A 113 -13.60 -2.64 7.33
C GLU A 113 -14.03 -1.37 6.60
N ARG A 114 -13.58 -1.16 5.35
CA ARG A 114 -14.02 0.00 4.55
C ARG A 114 -15.52 0.00 4.26
N LEU A 115 -16.11 -1.18 4.08
CA LEU A 115 -17.55 -1.32 3.93
C LEU A 115 -18.29 -0.97 5.22
N LYS A 116 -17.76 -1.31 6.39
CA LYS A 116 -18.31 -0.86 7.69
C LYS A 116 -18.24 0.65 7.84
N ASP A 117 -17.12 1.26 7.46
CA ASP A 117 -16.96 2.71 7.46
C ASP A 117 -17.97 3.37 6.52
N LEU A 118 -18.21 2.78 5.33
CA LEU A 118 -19.23 3.28 4.41
C LEU A 118 -20.64 3.22 5.03
N PHE A 119 -20.99 2.12 5.70
CA PHE A 119 -22.29 2.01 6.38
C PHE A 119 -22.41 2.99 7.56
N SER A 120 -21.33 3.22 8.31
CA SER A 120 -21.33 4.18 9.41
C SER A 120 -21.49 5.62 8.89
N MET A 121 -20.81 5.95 7.80
CA MET A 121 -20.98 7.24 7.10
C MET A 121 -22.41 7.42 6.60
N ASN A 122 -22.98 6.42 5.94
CA ASN A 122 -24.37 6.48 5.45
C ASN A 122 -25.37 6.70 6.59
N ARG A 123 -25.11 6.13 7.77
CA ARG A 123 -25.97 6.34 8.96
C ARG A 123 -25.80 7.72 9.61
N GLN A 124 -24.62 8.34 9.50
CA GLN A 124 -24.32 9.62 10.17
C GLN A 124 -24.55 10.85 9.27
N LEU A 125 -24.23 10.72 7.99
CA LEU A 125 -24.21 11.82 7.01
C LEU A 125 -25.34 11.70 5.99
N ASP A 126 -26.23 10.71 6.16
CA ASP A 126 -27.24 10.28 5.21
C ASP A 126 -26.63 9.91 3.83
N ILE A 127 -27.49 9.81 2.82
CA ILE A 127 -27.15 9.30 1.50
C ILE A 127 -26.04 10.18 0.90
N PRO A 128 -24.89 9.61 0.48
CA PRO A 128 -23.80 10.41 -0.05
C PRO A 128 -24.24 11.09 -1.36
N THR A 129 -24.35 12.42 -1.32
CA THR A 129 -24.61 13.21 -2.52
C THR A 129 -23.33 13.31 -3.33
N LEU A 130 -23.27 12.62 -4.48
CA LEU A 130 -22.15 12.72 -5.41
C LEU A 130 -22.18 14.10 -6.08
N PHE A 131 -21.30 14.99 -5.66
CA PHE A 131 -21.11 16.29 -6.30
C PHE A 131 -19.98 16.19 -7.32
N ILE A 132 -20.33 16.14 -8.60
CA ILE A 132 -19.38 16.21 -9.71
C ILE A 132 -19.43 17.62 -10.30
N THR A 133 -18.35 18.38 -10.17
CA THR A 133 -18.15 19.60 -10.96
C THR A 133 -17.44 19.25 -12.25
N LEU A 134 -18.21 19.11 -13.32
CA LEU A 134 -17.66 19.04 -14.66
C LEU A 134 -17.27 20.46 -15.07
N SER A 135 -16.03 20.86 -14.77
CA SER A 135 -15.47 22.07 -15.34
C SER A 135 -15.30 21.82 -16.84
N CYS A 136 -16.12 22.45 -17.68
CA CYS A 136 -15.78 22.57 -19.08
C CYS A 136 -14.44 23.30 -19.13
N ALA A 137 -13.40 22.65 -19.66
CA ALA A 137 -12.17 23.33 -20.04
C ALA A 137 -12.47 24.21 -21.26
N ASN A 138 -13.33 25.23 -21.11
CA ASN A 138 -13.80 26.14 -22.15
C ASN A 138 -12.63 26.86 -22.84
N MET A 139 -11.48 26.98 -22.16
CA MET A 139 -10.26 27.56 -22.73
C MET A 139 -9.56 26.64 -23.74
N ARG A 140 -9.96 25.37 -23.88
CA ARG A 140 -9.38 24.41 -24.83
C ARG A 140 -10.11 24.40 -26.17
N TRP A 141 -11.34 24.90 -26.23
CA TRP A 141 -12.13 25.03 -27.46
C TRP A 141 -11.93 26.42 -28.04
N LYS A 142 -11.09 26.51 -29.06
CA LYS A 142 -10.77 27.78 -29.73
C LYS A 142 -12.03 28.39 -30.34
N GLU A 143 -12.95 27.56 -30.83
CA GLU A 143 -14.24 27.94 -31.40
C GLU A 143 -15.12 28.64 -30.38
N PHE A 144 -15.11 28.18 -29.12
CA PHE A 144 -15.86 28.81 -28.03
C PHE A 144 -15.26 30.16 -27.64
N LEU A 145 -13.92 30.27 -27.58
CA LEU A 145 -13.23 31.53 -27.37
C LEU A 145 -13.53 32.53 -28.49
N ASP A 146 -13.60 32.07 -29.74
CA ASP A 146 -13.90 32.88 -30.92
C ASP A 146 -15.33 33.43 -30.88
N VAL A 147 -16.31 32.61 -30.48
CA VAL A 147 -17.70 33.05 -30.30
C VAL A 147 -17.82 34.04 -29.14
N MET A 148 -17.16 33.79 -28.01
CA MET A 148 -17.14 34.71 -26.87
C MET A 148 -16.51 36.06 -27.21
N ALA A 149 -15.43 36.05 -28.00
CA ALA A 149 -14.76 37.25 -28.47
C ALA A 149 -15.63 38.09 -29.41
N ARG A 150 -16.36 37.44 -30.33
CA ARG A 150 -17.34 38.10 -31.20
C ARG A 150 -18.50 38.71 -30.42
N VAL A 151 -18.97 38.04 -29.37
CA VAL A 151 -20.05 38.54 -28.49
C VAL A 151 -19.59 39.74 -27.65
N ASN A 152 -18.32 39.79 -27.26
CA ASN A 152 -17.75 40.85 -26.42
C ASN A 152 -17.04 41.97 -27.20
N GLU A 153 -17.13 41.99 -28.53
CA GLU A 153 -16.46 42.98 -29.41
C GLU A 153 -14.95 43.15 -29.16
N GLN A 154 -14.27 42.08 -28.73
CA GLN A 154 -12.81 42.08 -28.55
C GLN A 154 -12.17 41.14 -29.57
N GLU A 155 -11.34 41.68 -30.46
CA GLU A 155 -10.55 40.87 -31.41
C GLU A 155 -9.53 40.01 -30.66
N VAL A 156 -9.59 38.69 -30.85
CA VAL A 156 -8.58 37.74 -30.34
C VAL A 156 -7.32 37.87 -31.19
N LYS A 157 -6.22 38.31 -30.59
CA LYS A 157 -4.87 38.20 -31.16
C LYS A 157 -4.25 36.84 -30.84
#